data_AF-A0A0J7KJV3-F1
#
_entry.id   AF-A0A0J7KJV3-F1
#
_cell.length_a   1.000
_cell.length_b   1.000
_cell.length_c   1.000
_cell.angle_alpha   90.00
_cell.angle_beta   90.00
_cell.angle_gamma   90.00
#
_symmetry.space_group_name_H-M   'P 1'
#
loop_
_entity.id
_entity.type
_entity.pdbx_description
1 polymer ?
#
loop_
_entity_poly.entity_id
_entity_poly.type
_entity_poly.pdbx_seq_one_letter_code
_entity_poly.pdbx_strand_id
1 'polypeptide(L)'
;MTNSKGYRRGTRDLFSRKFRKHGTIPLSTYMKTYKVGDIVDIKGNGAVQKGMPYKVYHGKTGRVFNVTAHALGVIVNKRVRGRIIAKRINVRIEHLSHSKCRDDFLKRVKENERLRKEAKEKNVRVQLKRQPAEPSKAHIVSGREAPILLAPIPYEFIA
;
A
#
# COMPACT_ATOMS: atom_id res chain seq x y z
N MET A 1 -23.07 -29.15 -7.92
CA MET A 1 -22.89 -28.21 -9.05
C MET A 1 -21.56 -27.49 -8.96
N THR A 2 -20.71 -27.65 -9.96
CA THR A 2 -19.38 -27.02 -10.01
C THR A 2 -19.47 -25.64 -10.64
N ASN A 3 -18.82 -24.67 -10.01
CA ASN A 3 -18.74 -23.35 -10.58
C ASN A 3 -17.89 -23.29 -11.86
N SER A 4 -18.24 -22.39 -12.78
CA SER A 4 -17.47 -22.15 -14.01
C SER A 4 -16.02 -21.72 -13.73
N LYS A 5 -15.11 -22.04 -14.67
CA LYS A 5 -13.65 -21.79 -14.56
C LYS A 5 -13.19 -20.57 -15.37
N GLY A 6 -14.11 -19.71 -15.80
CA GLY A 6 -13.80 -18.53 -16.60
C GLY A 6 -12.83 -17.56 -15.90
N TYR A 7 -11.97 -16.92 -16.69
CA TYR A 7 -10.90 -16.05 -16.18
C TYR A 7 -11.39 -14.89 -15.29
N ARG A 8 -12.57 -14.33 -15.61
CA ARG A 8 -13.20 -13.20 -14.91
C ARG A 8 -14.43 -13.59 -14.09
N ARG A 9 -14.57 -14.87 -13.72
CA ARG A 9 -15.65 -15.29 -12.82
C ARG A 9 -15.51 -14.58 -11.47
N GLY A 10 -16.59 -14.00 -10.97
CA GLY A 10 -16.64 -13.37 -9.64
C GLY A 10 -15.86 -12.06 -9.56
N THR A 11 -15.73 -11.33 -10.67
CA THR A 11 -15.01 -10.05 -10.72
C THR A 11 -15.90 -8.85 -10.98
N ARG A 12 -17.23 -8.97 -10.74
CA ARG A 12 -18.21 -7.90 -10.96
C ARG A 12 -17.78 -6.62 -10.24
N ASP A 13 -17.53 -6.71 -8.93
CA ASP A 13 -17.11 -5.55 -8.13
C ASP A 13 -15.60 -5.32 -8.17
N LEU A 14 -14.83 -6.37 -8.43
CA LEU A 14 -13.37 -6.30 -8.42
C LEU A 14 -12.80 -5.43 -9.54
N PHE A 15 -13.45 -5.45 -10.72
CA PHE A 15 -13.09 -4.65 -11.89
C PHE A 15 -14.08 -3.53 -12.21
N SER A 16 -15.15 -3.37 -11.42
CA SER A 16 -16.03 -2.22 -11.59
C SER A 16 -15.27 -0.93 -11.28
N ARG A 17 -15.61 0.13 -12.00
CA ARG A 17 -15.10 1.47 -11.70
C ARG A 17 -15.98 2.10 -10.62
N LYS A 18 -15.35 2.84 -9.72
CA LYS A 18 -16.05 3.57 -8.66
C LYS A 18 -17.01 4.61 -9.25
N PHE A 19 -18.07 4.92 -8.52
CA PHE A 19 -18.98 6.00 -8.85
C PHE A 19 -18.22 7.31 -9.13
N ARG A 20 -18.65 8.06 -10.15
CA ARG A 20 -18.00 9.29 -10.65
C ARG A 20 -16.52 9.12 -11.06
N LYS A 21 -16.08 7.90 -11.30
CA LYS A 21 -14.74 7.59 -11.83
C LYS A 21 -14.85 6.78 -13.13
N HIS A 22 -15.92 6.94 -13.91
CA HIS A 22 -16.06 6.36 -15.25
C HIS A 22 -15.43 7.27 -16.31
N GLY A 23 -15.33 6.81 -17.56
CA GLY A 23 -14.78 7.60 -18.68
C GLY A 23 -13.25 7.51 -18.84
N THR A 24 -12.66 8.54 -19.43
CA THR A 24 -11.24 8.57 -19.80
C THR A 24 -10.31 8.45 -18.58
N ILE A 25 -9.24 7.67 -18.71
CA ILE A 25 -8.20 7.55 -17.68
C ILE A 25 -7.32 8.80 -17.73
N PRO A 26 -6.97 9.43 -16.60
CA PRO A 26 -6.09 10.60 -16.60
C PRO A 26 -4.72 10.27 -17.19
N LEU A 27 -4.20 11.17 -18.03
CA LEU A 27 -2.91 11.03 -18.72
C LEU A 27 -1.73 10.80 -17.77
N SER A 28 -1.81 11.29 -16.54
CA SER A 28 -0.82 11.06 -15.48
C SER A 28 -0.60 9.58 -15.16
N THR A 29 -1.54 8.69 -15.51
CA THR A 29 -1.35 7.24 -15.34
C THR A 29 -0.38 6.69 -16.39
N TYR A 30 -0.49 7.16 -17.63
CA TYR A 30 0.33 6.72 -18.76
C TYR A 30 1.74 7.31 -18.71
N MET A 31 1.88 8.56 -18.25
CA MET A 31 3.15 9.27 -18.21
C MET A 31 4.03 8.91 -17.00
N LYS A 32 3.57 8.01 -16.12
CA LYS A 32 4.39 7.52 -15.00
C LYS A 32 5.55 6.69 -15.51
N THR A 33 6.76 7.12 -15.16
CA THR A 33 7.98 6.38 -15.46
C THR A 33 8.20 5.28 -14.42
N TYR A 34 8.51 4.07 -14.89
CA TYR A 34 8.86 2.93 -14.04
C TYR A 34 10.24 2.42 -14.41
N LYS A 35 11.02 2.05 -13.40
CA LYS A 35 12.35 1.47 -13.56
C LYS A 35 12.38 0.04 -13.04
N VAL A 36 13.34 -0.73 -13.52
CA VAL A 36 13.59 -2.08 -13.00
C VAL A 36 13.96 -1.99 -11.52
N GLY A 37 13.34 -2.83 -10.69
CA GLY A 37 13.54 -2.82 -9.23
C GLY A 37 12.51 -1.99 -8.45
N ASP A 38 11.71 -1.16 -9.12
CA ASP A 38 10.63 -0.42 -8.49
C ASP A 38 9.56 -1.35 -7.92
N ILE A 39 8.91 -0.92 -6.84
CA ILE A 39 7.81 -1.63 -6.21
C ILE A 39 6.49 -1.05 -6.69
N VAL A 40 5.65 -1.91 -7.26
CA VAL A 40 4.40 -1.52 -7.89
C VAL A 40 3.23 -2.32 -7.33
N ASP A 41 2.10 -1.64 -7.19
CA ASP A 41 0.83 -2.23 -6.85
C ASP A 41 0.04 -2.53 -8.13
N ILE A 42 -0.56 -3.72 -8.19
CA ILE A 42 -1.35 -4.17 -9.32
C ILE A 42 -2.83 -3.93 -9.03
N LYS A 43 -3.45 -3.04 -9.80
CA LYS A 43 -4.87 -2.74 -9.73
C LYS A 43 -5.45 -2.65 -11.13
N GLY A 44 -6.12 -3.71 -11.58
CA GLY A 44 -6.82 -3.75 -12.86
C GLY A 44 -7.87 -2.64 -12.97
N ASN A 45 -7.79 -1.85 -14.03
CA ASN A 45 -8.75 -0.81 -14.37
C ASN A 45 -9.71 -1.35 -15.42
N GLY A 46 -11.00 -1.43 -15.10
CA GLY A 46 -12.02 -2.02 -15.98
C GLY A 46 -12.22 -1.31 -17.32
N ALA A 47 -11.73 -0.06 -17.48
CA ALA A 47 -11.85 0.66 -18.76
C ALA A 47 -10.90 0.19 -19.85
N VAL A 48 -9.82 -0.52 -19.49
CA VAL A 48 -8.88 -1.10 -20.45
C VAL A 48 -8.86 -2.61 -20.27
N GLN A 49 -9.24 -3.36 -21.29
CA GLN A 49 -9.31 -4.83 -21.22
C GLN A 49 -7.95 -5.48 -21.57
N LYS A 50 -7.14 -4.82 -22.42
CA LYS A 50 -5.84 -5.33 -22.87
C LYS A 50 -4.82 -5.30 -21.73
N GLY A 51 -4.04 -6.36 -21.58
CA GLY A 51 -2.98 -6.44 -20.56
C GLY A 51 -3.48 -6.44 -19.11
N MET A 52 -4.78 -6.68 -18.89
CA MET A 52 -5.39 -6.76 -17.57
C MET A 52 -4.86 -7.98 -16.79
N PRO A 53 -4.50 -7.81 -15.51
CA PRO A 53 -4.02 -8.93 -14.69
C PRO A 53 -5.14 -9.94 -14.40
N TYR A 54 -4.76 -11.20 -14.22
CA TYR A 54 -5.68 -12.19 -13.67
C TYR A 54 -6.09 -11.81 -12.23
N LYS A 55 -7.37 -12.06 -11.88
CA LYS A 55 -7.99 -11.60 -10.61
C LYS A 55 -7.19 -11.91 -9.34
N VAL A 56 -6.42 -13.00 -9.32
CA VAL A 56 -5.60 -13.39 -8.16
C VAL A 56 -4.46 -12.40 -7.87
N TYR A 57 -3.99 -11.68 -8.89
CA TYR A 57 -2.93 -10.67 -8.76
C TYR A 57 -3.46 -9.27 -8.45
N HIS A 58 -4.77 -9.07 -8.47
CA HIS A 58 -5.36 -7.77 -8.15
C HIS A 58 -5.15 -7.44 -6.66
N GLY A 59 -4.70 -6.22 -6.38
CA GLY A 59 -4.31 -5.79 -5.04
C GLY A 59 -3.02 -6.42 -4.51
N LYS A 60 -2.22 -7.05 -5.37
CA LYS A 60 -0.89 -7.54 -5.00
C LYS A 60 0.17 -6.51 -5.35
N THR A 61 1.19 -6.45 -4.52
CA THR A 61 2.40 -5.68 -4.74
C THR A 61 3.48 -6.59 -5.32
N GLY A 62 4.26 -6.08 -6.26
CA GLY A 62 5.34 -6.80 -6.90
C GLY A 62 6.52 -5.91 -7.22
N ARG A 63 7.59 -6.52 -7.74
CA ARG A 63 8.79 -5.80 -8.19
C ARG A 63 8.88 -5.85 -9.71
N VAL A 64 9.15 -4.72 -10.33
CA VAL A 64 9.38 -4.64 -11.78
C VAL A 64 10.68 -5.36 -12.13
N PHE A 65 10.64 -6.28 -13.08
CA PHE A 65 11.83 -6.99 -13.60
C PHE A 65 12.16 -6.59 -15.05
N ASN A 66 11.16 -6.18 -15.82
CA ASN A 66 11.32 -5.78 -17.21
C ASN A 66 10.38 -4.62 -17.55
N VAL A 67 10.80 -3.74 -18.44
CA VAL A 67 10.03 -2.61 -18.95
C VAL A 67 9.91 -2.77 -20.46
N THR A 68 8.68 -2.70 -20.98
CA THR A 68 8.38 -2.78 -22.42
C THR A 68 7.60 -1.53 -22.85
N ALA A 69 7.41 -1.34 -24.15
CA ALA A 69 6.82 -0.10 -24.70
C ALA A 69 5.47 0.31 -24.09
N HIS A 70 4.59 -0.66 -23.75
CA HIS A 70 3.25 -0.38 -23.20
C HIS A 70 2.95 -1.10 -21.88
N ALA A 71 3.86 -1.94 -21.39
CA ALA A 71 3.62 -2.81 -20.26
C ALA A 71 4.88 -3.03 -19.43
N LEU A 72 4.68 -3.51 -18.21
CA LEU A 72 5.74 -3.89 -17.30
C LEU A 72 5.67 -5.38 -17.00
N GLY A 73 6.85 -5.99 -16.94
CA GLY A 73 7.03 -7.30 -16.35
C GLY A 73 7.16 -7.13 -14.83
N VAL A 74 6.25 -7.75 -14.07
CA VAL A 74 6.23 -7.69 -12.60
C VAL A 74 6.39 -9.09 -12.02
N ILE A 75 7.28 -9.24 -11.04
CA ILE A 75 7.41 -10.43 -10.21
C ILE A 75 6.46 -10.30 -9.02
N VAL A 76 5.52 -11.23 -8.90
CA VAL A 76 4.53 -11.27 -7.82
C VAL A 76 4.51 -12.65 -7.19
N ASN A 77 4.46 -12.72 -5.87
CA ASN A 77 4.32 -13.97 -5.16
C ASN A 77 2.86 -14.46 -5.20
N LYS A 78 2.67 -15.71 -5.64
CA LYS A 78 1.37 -16.40 -5.61
C LYS A 78 1.48 -17.63 -4.71
N ARG A 79 0.58 -17.73 -3.73
CA ARG A 79 0.38 -18.95 -2.97
C ARG A 79 -0.35 -19.98 -3.84
N VAL A 80 0.24 -21.16 -3.99
CA VAL A 80 -0.35 -22.30 -4.69
C VAL A 80 -0.33 -23.48 -3.73
N ARG A 81 -1.50 -23.78 -3.15
CA ARG A 81 -1.64 -24.77 -2.05
C ARG A 81 -0.71 -24.40 -0.88
N GLY A 82 0.22 -25.29 -0.52
CA GLY A 82 1.16 -25.12 0.60
C GLY A 82 2.41 -24.28 0.30
N ARG A 83 2.68 -23.93 -0.96
CA ARG A 83 3.92 -23.22 -1.35
C ARG A 83 3.67 -21.83 -1.93
N ILE A 84 4.64 -20.94 -1.75
CA ILE A 84 4.66 -19.60 -2.34
C ILE A 84 5.60 -19.62 -3.54
N ILE A 85 5.09 -19.24 -4.71
CA ILE A 85 5.85 -19.27 -5.96
C ILE A 85 5.93 -17.84 -6.51
N ALA A 86 7.14 -17.40 -6.84
CA ALA A 86 7.34 -16.15 -7.57
C ALA A 86 6.88 -16.35 -9.03
N LYS A 87 5.89 -15.57 -9.45
CA LYS A 87 5.35 -15.59 -10.81
C LYS A 87 5.73 -14.30 -11.51
N ARG A 88 6.22 -14.41 -12.76
CA ARG A 88 6.42 -13.29 -13.67
C ARG A 88 5.15 -13.07 -14.47
N ILE A 89 4.62 -11.85 -14.45
CA ILE A 89 3.42 -11.47 -15.20
C ILE A 89 3.70 -10.20 -16.00
N ASN A 90 3.07 -10.10 -17.17
CA ASN A 90 3.11 -8.89 -17.99
C ASN A 90 1.80 -8.13 -17.77
N VAL A 91 1.90 -6.89 -17.30
CA VAL A 91 0.76 -6.06 -16.95
C VAL A 91 0.94 -4.68 -17.55
N ARG A 92 -0.13 -4.15 -18.13
CA ARG A 92 -0.14 -2.82 -18.72
C ARG A 92 -0.03 -1.69 -17.68
N ILE A 93 0.49 -0.54 -18.09
CA ILE A 93 0.78 0.60 -17.20
C ILE A 93 -0.52 1.15 -16.56
N GLU A 94 -1.64 1.09 -17.28
CA GLU A 94 -2.98 1.49 -16.83
C GLU A 94 -3.48 0.71 -15.60
N HIS A 95 -2.86 -0.43 -15.32
CA HIS A 95 -3.22 -1.33 -14.23
C HIS A 95 -2.18 -1.36 -13.10
N LEU A 96 -1.18 -0.49 -13.18
CA LEU A 96 -0.09 -0.42 -12.22
C LEU A 96 -0.07 0.95 -11.54
N SER A 97 0.40 0.97 -10.31
CA SER A 97 0.70 2.19 -9.57
C SER A 97 1.98 2.02 -8.77
N HIS A 98 2.79 3.06 -8.67
CA HIS A 98 3.93 3.06 -7.73
C HIS A 98 3.42 2.84 -6.31
N SER A 99 4.03 1.90 -5.61
CA SER A 99 3.65 1.59 -4.24
C SER A 99 4.35 2.52 -3.27
N LYS A 100 3.58 3.11 -2.35
CA LYS A 100 4.11 3.96 -1.27
C LYS A 100 4.70 3.14 -0.13
N CYS A 101 4.59 1.81 -0.15
CA CYS A 101 5.01 0.95 0.96
C CYS A 101 6.51 1.03 1.26
N ARG A 102 7.33 1.43 0.27
CA ARG A 102 8.80 1.53 0.41
C ARG A 102 9.29 2.97 0.61
N ASP A 103 8.43 3.97 0.40
CA ASP A 103 8.84 5.38 0.44
C ASP A 103 9.31 5.80 1.83
N ASP A 104 8.57 5.42 2.88
CA ASP A 104 8.93 5.70 4.27
C ASP A 104 10.27 5.07 4.64
N PHE A 105 10.47 3.81 4.26
CA PHE A 105 11.73 3.12 4.48
C PHE A 105 12.91 3.84 3.82
N LEU A 106 12.77 4.27 2.57
CA LEU A 106 13.83 4.98 1.84
C LEU A 106 14.13 6.36 2.44
N LYS A 107 13.10 7.11 2.84
CA LYS A 107 13.27 8.40 3.54
C LYS A 107 14.07 8.21 4.83
N ARG A 108 13.70 7.20 5.63
CA ARG A 108 14.39 6.87 6.88
C ARG A 108 15.83 6.43 6.67
N VAL A 109 16.14 5.66 5.63
CA VAL A 109 17.52 5.27 5.32
C VAL A 109 18.38 6.51 5.09
N LYS A 110 17.90 7.46 4.28
CA LYS A 110 18.61 8.72 4.02
C LYS A 110 18.76 9.58 5.27
N GLU A 111 17.71 9.69 6.08
CA GLU A 111 17.75 10.44 7.34
C GLU A 111 18.72 9.83 8.35
N ASN A 112 18.71 8.50 8.49
CA ASN A 112 19.63 7.79 9.37
C ASN A 112 21.09 7.96 8.94
N GLU A 113 21.35 7.99 7.63
CA GLU A 113 22.68 8.22 7.09
C GLU A 113 23.18 9.65 7.39
N ARG A 114 22.30 10.65 7.22
CA ARG A 114 22.59 12.04 7.61
C ARG A 114 22.91 12.14 9.11
N LEU A 115 22.06 11.60 9.97
CA LEU A 115 22.26 11.62 11.42
C LEU A 115 23.54 10.90 11.84
N ARG A 116 23.88 9.78 11.17
CA ARG A 116 25.13 9.06 11.42
C ARG A 116 26.36 9.89 11.06
N LYS A 117 26.31 10.63 9.96
CA LYS A 117 27.40 11.51 9.54
C LYS A 117 27.60 12.67 10.54
N GLU A 118 26.51 13.35 10.91
CA GLU A 118 26.55 14.44 11.89
C GLU A 118 27.04 13.96 13.28
N ALA A 119 26.61 12.77 13.71
CA ALA A 119 27.06 12.16 14.95
C ALA A 119 28.56 11.84 14.93
N LYS A 120 29.08 11.39 13.79
CA LYS A 120 30.52 11.15 13.61
C LYS A 120 31.33 12.45 13.66
N GLU A 121 30.85 13.52 13.02
CA GLU A 121 31.50 14.83 13.05
C GLU A 121 31.51 15.45 14.46
N LYS A 122 30.41 15.31 15.20
CA LYS A 122 30.28 15.82 16.57
C LYS A 122 30.85 14.88 17.64
N ASN A 123 31.31 13.69 17.28
CA ASN A 123 31.72 12.61 18.19
C ASN A 123 30.66 12.22 19.24
N VAL A 124 29.38 12.30 18.88
CA VAL A 124 28.25 11.93 19.75
C VAL A 124 27.70 10.56 19.32
N ARG A 125 27.24 9.75 20.27
CA ARG A 125 26.53 8.50 19.96
C ARG A 125 25.05 8.78 19.69
N VAL A 126 24.52 8.25 18.58
CA VAL A 126 23.10 8.39 18.19
C VAL A 126 22.40 7.02 18.09
N GLN A 127 21.18 6.93 18.61
CA GLN A 127 20.33 5.74 18.50
C GLN A 127 19.47 5.80 17.23
N LEU A 128 19.81 4.98 16.22
CA LEU A 128 19.12 4.97 14.92
C LEU A 128 17.98 3.94 14.80
N LYS A 129 17.79 3.12 15.85
CA LYS A 129 16.75 2.10 15.90
C LYS A 129 15.44 2.72 16.35
N ARG A 130 14.33 2.35 15.68
CA ARG A 130 12.97 2.69 16.12
C ARG A 130 12.70 2.07 17.47
N GLN A 131 12.12 2.84 18.39
CA GLN A 131 11.63 2.33 19.66
C GLN A 131 10.11 2.07 19.56
N PRO A 132 9.60 1.03 20.23
CA PRO A 132 8.16 0.90 20.43
C PRO A 132 7.64 2.07 21.27
N ALA A 133 6.32 2.25 21.29
CA ALA A 133 5.70 3.22 22.18
C ALA A 133 6.03 2.86 23.64
N GLU A 134 6.70 3.78 24.33
CA GLU A 134 7.00 3.66 25.76
C GLU A 134 5.77 4.06 26.59
N PRO A 135 5.67 3.62 27.86
CA PRO A 135 4.66 4.12 28.77
C PRO A 135 4.67 5.64 28.85
N SER A 136 3.47 6.24 29.00
CA SER A 136 3.34 7.68 29.17
C SER A 136 4.17 8.16 30.36
N LYS A 137 5.00 9.19 30.15
CA LYS A 137 5.78 9.78 31.22
C LYS A 137 4.86 10.50 32.21
N ALA A 138 5.28 10.54 33.46
CA ALA A 138 4.62 11.37 34.48
C ALA A 138 4.59 12.83 34.01
N HIS A 139 3.41 13.43 34.07
CA HIS A 139 3.20 14.84 33.76
C HIS A 139 2.10 15.38 34.66
N ILE A 140 2.14 16.68 34.95
CA ILE A 140 1.12 17.36 35.74
C ILE A 140 0.04 17.85 34.78
N VAL A 141 -1.21 17.47 35.04
CA VAL A 141 -2.38 17.97 34.31
C VAL A 141 -3.07 19.01 35.19
N SER A 142 -3.09 20.27 34.74
CA SER A 142 -3.84 21.35 35.40
C SER A 142 -5.01 21.79 34.52
N GLY A 143 -6.21 21.74 35.07
CA GLY A 143 -7.41 22.31 34.47
C GLY A 143 -7.66 23.73 34.97
N ARG A 144 -8.19 24.61 34.11
CA ARG A 144 -8.78 25.89 34.56
C ARG A 144 -10.11 25.68 35.27
N GLU A 145 -10.84 24.65 34.87
CA GLU A 145 -12.13 24.27 35.41
C GLU A 145 -11.99 23.14 36.42
N ALA A 146 -12.88 23.13 37.42
CA ALA A 146 -12.94 22.06 38.41
C ALA A 146 -13.39 20.74 37.75
N PRO A 147 -12.91 19.58 38.24
CA PRO A 147 -13.34 18.28 37.73
C PRO A 147 -14.84 18.08 37.97
N ILE A 148 -15.55 17.63 36.92
CA ILE A 148 -16.98 17.33 36.99
C ILE A 148 -17.15 15.92 37.58
N LEU A 149 -18.00 15.81 38.61
CA LEU A 149 -18.42 14.52 39.14
C LEU A 149 -19.45 13.89 38.19
N LEU A 150 -19.12 12.74 37.61
CA LEU A 150 -20.03 11.96 36.77
C LEU A 150 -20.58 10.78 37.56
N ALA A 151 -21.89 10.52 37.42
CA ALA A 151 -22.58 9.36 37.98
C ALA A 151 -23.28 8.57 36.87
N PRO A 152 -23.42 7.23 36.99
CA PRO A 152 -24.17 6.44 36.02
C PRO A 152 -25.63 6.87 35.98
N ILE A 153 -26.19 6.94 34.77
CA ILE A 153 -27.62 7.24 34.56
C ILE A 153 -28.41 5.96 34.82
N PRO A 154 -29.59 6.02 35.47
CA PRO A 154 -30.50 4.88 35.60
C PRO A 154 -30.89 4.30 34.24
N TYR A 155 -31.20 3.00 34.21
CA TYR A 155 -31.67 2.34 33.00
C TYR A 155 -33.04 2.90 32.58
N GLU A 156 -33.14 3.36 31.34
CA GLU A 156 -34.39 3.76 30.70
C GLU A 156 -34.58 2.98 29.40
N PHE A 157 -35.82 2.58 29.12
CA PHE A 157 -36.16 1.91 27.87
C PHE A 157 -36.37 2.98 26.78
N ILE A 158 -35.53 2.96 25.75
CA ILE A 158 -35.62 3.88 24.60
C ILE A 158 -36.14 3.08 23.40
N ALA A 159 -37.17 3.61 22.72
CA ALA A 159 -37.77 3.01 21.53
C ALA A 159 -36.97 3.31 20.25
#